data_AF-A0A8B8KE39-F1
#
_entry.id   AF-A0A8B8KE39-F1
#
_cell.length_a   1.000
_cell.length_b   1.000
_cell.length_c   1.000
_cell.angle_alpha   90.00
_cell.angle_beta   90.00
_cell.angle_gamma   90.00
#
_symmetry.space_group_name_H-M   'P 1'
#
loop_
_entity.id
_entity.type
_entity.pdbx_description
1 polymer ?
#
loop_
_entity_poly.entity_id
_entity_poly.type
_entity_poly.pdbx_seq_one_letter_code
_entity_poly.pdbx_strand_id
1 'polypeptide(L)'
;MFSLLDFGLSSLIIVPSTALGCPSLSQRPYFNLHKPILYSKPSKLTGLVTNGHGRICDLFDLHQEQVPYEVAWAWQKEIVKDKKAQIEKEGDCTDTLIILQHPSVYTLGTASTEENLKFDMNNAPFHVYRTERGGEVTYHGPGQLVMYPIINLRRHMMDLHWYLRTLEEVVIRVLSSTFFIQASRLEGLTGVWVVIRFQEMRNWQLLVYECLTG
;
A
#
# COMPACT_ATOMS: atom_id res chain seq x y z
N MET A 1 0.19 25.05 -9.62
CA MET A 1 -0.41 23.84 -10.19
C MET A 1 0.13 22.66 -9.39
N PHE A 2 -0.68 22.08 -8.49
CA PHE A 2 -0.24 21.05 -7.52
C PHE A 2 -0.57 19.65 -8.04
N SER A 3 0.43 18.82 -8.34
CA SER A 3 0.21 17.45 -8.85
C SER A 3 0.09 16.44 -7.71
N LEU A 4 -0.20 15.17 -8.03
CA LEU A 4 -0.16 14.08 -7.05
C LEU A 4 1.28 13.76 -6.59
N LEU A 5 2.31 14.28 -7.27
CA LEU A 5 3.72 14.09 -6.89
C LEU A 5 4.11 14.89 -5.62
N ASP A 6 3.33 15.91 -5.25
CA ASP A 6 3.55 16.71 -4.03
C ASP A 6 3.25 15.92 -2.74
N PHE A 7 2.45 14.86 -2.85
CA PHE A 7 2.11 13.94 -1.77
C PHE A 7 2.60 12.58 -2.20
N GLY A 8 3.71 12.07 -1.65
CA GLY A 8 4.15 10.72 -1.95
C GLY A 8 2.99 9.76 -1.67
N LEU A 9 2.33 9.25 -2.73
CA LEU A 9 1.24 8.29 -2.64
C LEU A 9 1.84 6.95 -3.03
N SER A 10 2.15 6.14 -2.03
CA SER A 10 2.63 4.78 -2.27
C SER A 10 1.99 3.78 -1.32
N SER A 11 1.80 2.57 -1.79
CA SER A 11 1.25 1.46 -1.01
C SER A 11 2.36 0.70 -0.30
N LEU A 12 2.46 0.76 1.03
CA LEU A 12 3.32 -0.14 1.80
C LEU A 12 2.64 -1.50 1.92
N ILE A 13 3.38 -2.59 1.65
CA ILE A 13 2.83 -3.94 1.62
C ILE A 13 3.56 -4.83 2.64
N ILE A 14 2.81 -5.45 3.56
CA ILE A 14 3.34 -6.50 4.45
C ILE A 14 2.50 -7.76 4.27
N VAL A 15 3.12 -8.87 3.88
CA VAL A 15 2.47 -10.18 3.79
C VAL A 15 3.00 -11.05 4.94
N PRO A 16 2.15 -11.55 5.86
CA PRO A 16 2.57 -12.53 6.84
C PRO A 16 2.81 -13.91 6.20
N SER A 17 3.91 -14.57 6.58
CA SER A 17 4.44 -15.81 6.02
C SER A 17 3.64 -17.11 6.35
N THR A 18 2.34 -17.02 6.62
CA THR A 18 1.50 -18.20 6.87
C THR A 18 0.50 -18.42 5.76
N ALA A 19 1.00 -18.66 4.55
CA ALA A 19 0.26 -19.26 3.44
C ALA A 19 1.05 -20.43 2.84
N LEU A 20 1.64 -21.26 3.70
CA LEU A 20 2.13 -22.58 3.33
C LEU A 20 1.02 -23.59 3.68
N GLY A 21 0.35 -24.07 2.64
CA GLY A 21 -0.67 -25.11 2.75
C GLY A 21 -1.89 -24.77 1.91
N CYS A 22 -1.88 -25.23 0.66
CA CYS A 22 -3.10 -25.47 -0.07
C CYS A 22 -3.51 -26.94 0.18
N PRO A 23 -4.39 -27.22 1.14
CA PRO A 23 -5.33 -28.31 1.03
C PRO A 23 -6.70 -27.67 0.72
N SER A 24 -7.27 -28.01 -0.43
CA SER A 24 -8.67 -27.82 -0.82
C SER A 24 -9.51 -27.05 0.21
N LEU A 25 -9.47 -25.72 0.15
CA LEU A 25 -10.36 -24.89 0.95
C LEU A 25 -11.75 -25.08 0.37
N SER A 26 -12.53 -25.95 1.04
CA SER A 26 -13.98 -25.98 0.95
C SER A 26 -14.48 -24.54 0.90
N GLN A 27 -15.22 -24.20 -0.16
CA GLN A 27 -15.89 -22.93 -0.32
C GLN A 27 -16.63 -22.58 0.97
N ARG A 28 -16.00 -21.77 1.82
CA ARG A 28 -16.72 -21.14 2.94
C ARG A 28 -17.67 -20.14 2.29
N PRO A 29 -18.95 -20.17 2.65
CA PRO A 29 -19.98 -19.45 1.93
C PRO A 29 -19.62 -17.97 1.90
N TYR A 30 -19.68 -17.41 0.69
CA TYR A 30 -19.67 -15.98 0.42
C TYR A 30 -20.41 -15.24 1.54
N PHE A 31 -19.67 -14.49 2.35
CA PHE A 31 -20.28 -13.59 3.30
C PHE A 31 -21.02 -12.50 2.51
N ASN A 32 -22.35 -12.62 2.50
CA ASN A 32 -23.36 -11.63 2.14
C ASN A 32 -22.88 -10.44 1.28
N LEU A 33 -23.01 -10.58 -0.04
CA LEU A 33 -22.88 -9.52 -1.04
C LEU A 33 -24.04 -8.48 -1.01
N HIS A 34 -24.84 -8.41 0.06
CA HIS A 34 -26.07 -7.60 0.11
C HIS A 34 -26.26 -6.77 1.38
N LYS A 35 -25.20 -6.45 2.11
CA LYS A 35 -25.23 -5.24 2.94
C LYS A 35 -24.51 -4.13 2.18
N PRO A 36 -25.20 -3.05 1.78
CA PRO A 36 -24.50 -1.83 1.45
C PRO A 36 -23.88 -1.35 2.76
N ILE A 37 -22.67 -1.81 3.05
CA ILE A 37 -21.78 -1.05 3.91
C ILE A 37 -21.54 0.20 3.06
N LEU A 38 -22.30 1.25 3.34
CA LEU A 38 -21.89 2.59 2.97
C LEU A 38 -20.51 2.74 3.62
N TYR A 39 -19.47 2.56 2.82
CA TYR A 39 -18.10 2.84 3.19
C TYR A 39 -17.98 4.36 3.34
N SER A 40 -18.62 4.90 4.38
CA SER A 40 -18.44 6.28 4.80
C SER A 40 -16.97 6.47 5.16
N LYS A 41 -16.42 7.65 4.85
CA LYS A 41 -15.05 8.03 5.20
C LYS A 41 -14.74 7.55 6.63
N PRO A 42 -13.67 6.77 6.85
CA PRO A 42 -13.40 6.19 8.16
C PRO A 42 -13.33 7.29 9.23
N SER A 43 -13.87 7.02 10.42
CA SER A 43 -13.81 7.96 11.53
C SER A 43 -12.35 8.07 12.00
N LYS A 44 -11.82 9.29 11.98
CA LYS A 44 -10.44 9.62 12.36
C LYS A 44 -10.09 9.06 13.75
N LEU A 45 -9.07 8.19 13.83
CA LEU A 45 -8.44 7.88 15.11
C LEU A 45 -7.38 8.96 15.38
N THR A 46 -7.67 9.86 16.31
CA THR A 46 -6.78 10.99 16.60
C THR A 46 -5.70 10.58 17.63
N GLY A 47 -4.50 10.29 17.13
CA GLY A 47 -3.19 10.54 17.79
C GLY A 47 -2.75 9.65 18.96
N LEU A 48 -1.76 8.79 18.72
CA LEU A 48 -0.75 8.44 19.74
C LEU A 48 0.24 9.60 19.85
N VAL A 49 0.23 10.31 20.97
CA VAL A 49 1.21 11.34 21.31
C VAL A 49 2.49 10.67 21.78
N THR A 50 3.58 10.79 21.03
CA THR A 50 4.94 10.48 21.55
C THR A 50 5.62 11.78 21.97
N ASN A 51 6.09 11.80 23.22
CA ASN A 51 6.63 12.94 23.96
C ASN A 51 7.42 13.99 23.13
N GLY A 52 7.04 15.26 23.32
CA GLY A 52 7.90 16.45 23.19
C GLY A 52 8.06 17.07 21.79
N HIS A 53 8.19 16.26 20.73
CA HIS A 53 8.48 16.74 19.37
C HIS A 53 7.71 15.99 18.25
N GLY A 54 6.76 15.14 18.61
CA GLY A 54 6.02 14.31 17.66
C GLY A 54 5.06 15.12 16.80
N ARG A 55 5.12 14.94 15.48
CA ARG A 55 4.10 15.46 14.54
C ARG A 55 2.82 14.62 14.67
N ILE A 56 1.68 15.26 14.47
CA ILE A 56 0.38 14.59 14.47
C ILE A 56 0.18 13.91 13.11
N CYS A 57 -0.13 12.60 13.15
CA CYS A 57 -0.53 11.82 11.99
C CYS A 57 -1.96 11.31 12.23
N ASP A 58 -2.81 11.51 11.23
CA ASP A 58 -4.17 11.00 11.24
C ASP A 58 -4.14 9.51 10.84
N LEU A 59 -4.55 8.60 11.72
CA LEU A 59 -4.55 7.17 11.45
C LEU A 59 -5.96 6.67 11.15
N PHE A 60 -6.11 5.99 10.03
CA PHE A 60 -7.28 5.21 9.66
C PHE A 60 -6.89 3.73 9.66
N ASP A 61 -7.09 3.07 10.79
CA ASP A 61 -6.76 1.65 10.94
C ASP A 61 -7.98 0.78 10.60
N LEU A 62 -7.89 0.15 9.43
CA LEU A 62 -8.84 -0.79 8.87
C LEU A 62 -8.13 -2.12 8.56
N HIS A 63 -7.05 -2.46 9.26
CA HIS A 63 -6.21 -3.61 8.92
C HIS A 63 -6.93 -4.96 8.94
N GLN A 64 -8.09 -5.07 9.59
CA GLN A 64 -8.95 -6.26 9.59
C GLN A 64 -10.02 -6.26 8.49
N GLU A 65 -10.18 -5.12 7.80
CA GLU A 65 -11.24 -4.92 6.82
C GLU A 65 -10.71 -5.05 5.39
N GLN A 66 -11.50 -5.70 4.55
CA GLN A 66 -11.29 -5.71 3.10
C GLN A 66 -12.11 -4.59 2.46
N VAL A 67 -11.41 -3.60 1.92
CA VAL A 67 -12.01 -2.43 1.29
C VAL A 67 -11.85 -2.58 -0.23
N PRO A 68 -12.90 -2.42 -1.04
CA PRO A 68 -12.76 -2.40 -2.51
C PRO A 68 -11.76 -1.33 -2.96
N TYR A 69 -10.94 -1.66 -3.95
CA TYR A 69 -9.81 -0.81 -4.36
C TYR A 69 -10.24 0.59 -4.75
N GLU A 70 -11.31 0.70 -5.55
CA GLU A 70 -11.88 1.95 -6.02
C GLU A 70 -12.39 2.85 -4.89
N VAL A 71 -12.89 2.25 -3.80
CA VAL A 71 -13.36 2.97 -2.61
C VAL A 71 -12.17 3.59 -1.86
N ALA A 72 -11.15 2.77 -1.57
CA ALA A 72 -9.93 3.26 -0.92
C ALA A 72 -9.20 4.30 -1.77
N TRP A 73 -9.21 4.14 -3.10
CA TRP A 73 -8.63 5.09 -4.03
C TRP A 73 -9.40 6.42 -4.05
N ALA A 74 -10.74 6.39 -3.96
CA ALA A 74 -11.55 7.60 -3.81
C ALA A 74 -11.21 8.33 -2.50
N TRP A 75 -11.10 7.61 -1.37
CA TRP A 75 -10.71 8.20 -0.09
C TRP A 75 -9.33 8.87 -0.14
N GLN A 76 -8.34 8.23 -0.78
CA GLN A 76 -7.01 8.84 -0.95
C GLN A 76 -7.10 10.18 -1.69
N LYS A 77 -7.87 10.25 -2.78
CA LYS A 77 -8.05 11.49 -3.56
C LYS A 77 -8.75 12.59 -2.75
N GLU A 78 -9.78 12.23 -1.99
CA GLU A 78 -10.47 13.17 -1.11
C GLU A 78 -9.56 13.70 0.00
N ILE A 79 -8.79 12.83 0.66
CA ILE A 79 -7.85 13.25 1.69
C ILE A 79 -6.78 14.17 1.11
N VAL A 80 -6.19 13.83 -0.04
CA VAL A 80 -5.21 14.72 -0.69
C VAL A 80 -5.82 16.08 -1.04
N LYS A 81 -7.07 16.12 -1.51
CA LYS A 81 -7.79 17.37 -1.78
C LYS A 81 -7.96 18.20 -0.51
N ASP A 82 -8.40 17.58 0.59
CA ASP A 82 -8.57 18.25 1.88
C ASP A 82 -7.23 18.79 2.41
N LYS A 83 -6.16 17.99 2.32
CA LYS A 83 -4.80 18.38 2.75
C LYS A 83 -4.26 19.54 1.92
N LYS A 84 -4.48 19.55 0.60
CA LYS A 84 -4.11 20.69 -0.26
C LYS A 84 -4.79 21.98 0.19
N ALA A 85 -6.10 21.93 0.46
CA ALA A 85 -6.84 23.09 0.94
C ALA A 85 -6.35 23.58 2.32
N GLN A 86 -5.98 22.66 3.23
CA GLN A 86 -5.36 23.01 4.52
C GLN A 86 -4.01 23.71 4.33
N ILE A 87 -3.12 23.18 3.47
CA ILE A 87 -1.83 23.79 3.19
C ILE A 87 -2.01 25.20 2.60
N GLU A 88 -2.96 25.40 1.69
CA GLU A 88 -3.21 26.71 1.10
C GLU A 88 -3.70 27.75 2.13
N LYS A 89 -4.48 27.31 3.12
CA LYS A 89 -5.09 28.19 4.13
C LYS A 89 -4.18 28.44 5.35
N GLU A 90 -3.51 27.39 5.82
CA GLU A 90 -2.80 27.34 7.11
C GLU A 90 -1.28 27.23 6.92
N GLY A 91 -0.81 27.06 5.68
CA GLY A 91 0.61 26.84 5.34
C GLY A 91 1.08 25.41 5.58
N ASP A 92 0.23 24.55 6.13
CA ASP A 92 0.59 23.24 6.63
C ASP A 92 -0.62 22.29 6.77
N CYS A 93 -0.36 21.00 6.91
CA CYS A 93 -1.36 19.99 7.24
C CYS A 93 -0.74 18.83 8.05
N THR A 94 -1.57 18.10 8.80
CA THR A 94 -1.14 16.83 9.42
C THR A 94 -0.94 15.75 8.36
N ASP A 95 -0.01 14.84 8.59
CA ASP A 95 0.14 13.64 7.74
C ASP A 95 -1.04 12.68 7.96
N THR A 96 -1.22 11.72 7.06
CA THR A 96 -2.28 10.71 7.16
C THR A 96 -1.75 9.33 6.79
N LEU A 97 -2.21 8.31 7.50
CA LEU A 97 -1.93 6.92 7.22
C LEU A 97 -3.23 6.12 7.18
N ILE A 98 -3.50 5.48 6.04
CA ILE A 98 -4.58 4.49 5.91
C ILE A 98 -3.94 3.11 5.94
N ILE A 99 -4.50 2.18 6.71
CA ILE A 99 -4.08 0.79 6.77
C ILE A 99 -5.30 -0.09 6.50
N LEU A 100 -5.22 -1.01 5.53
CA LEU A 100 -6.35 -1.86 5.14
C LEU A 100 -5.89 -3.13 4.44
N GLN A 101 -6.85 -3.94 3.99
CA GLN A 101 -6.64 -4.99 3.00
C GLN A 101 -7.55 -4.75 1.80
N HIS A 102 -7.22 -5.35 0.65
CA HIS A 102 -8.11 -5.37 -0.51
C HIS A 102 -8.65 -6.78 -0.76
N PRO A 103 -9.88 -6.92 -1.28
CA PRO A 103 -10.25 -8.08 -2.08
C PRO A 103 -9.26 -8.26 -3.25
N SER A 104 -9.21 -9.47 -3.82
CA SER A 104 -8.31 -9.76 -4.94
C SER A 104 -8.49 -8.77 -6.11
N VAL A 105 -7.41 -8.10 -6.49
CA VAL A 105 -7.41 -7.03 -7.49
C VAL A 105 -6.04 -6.86 -8.14
N TYR A 106 -6.01 -6.55 -9.42
CA TYR A 106 -4.81 -6.10 -10.13
C TYR A 106 -4.85 -4.59 -10.32
N THR A 107 -3.70 -3.94 -10.17
CA THR A 107 -3.55 -2.53 -10.50
C THR A 107 -2.42 -2.36 -11.50
N LEU A 108 -2.61 -1.51 -12.49
CA LEU A 108 -1.63 -1.14 -13.49
C LEU A 108 -1.18 0.30 -13.19
N GLY A 109 0.10 0.47 -12.89
CA GLY A 109 0.71 1.79 -12.72
C GLY A 109 1.02 2.45 -14.07
N THR A 110 1.63 3.62 -14.01
CA THR A 110 1.94 4.44 -15.19
C THR A 110 2.90 3.76 -16.17
N ALA A 111 3.82 2.93 -15.68
CA ALA A 111 4.78 2.20 -16.50
C ALA A 111 4.23 0.87 -17.08
N SER A 112 2.97 0.51 -16.76
CA SER A 112 2.39 -0.76 -17.22
C SER A 112 1.90 -0.68 -18.68
N THR A 113 2.01 -1.76 -19.41
CA THR A 113 1.26 -2.07 -20.63
C THR A 113 0.36 -3.28 -20.38
N GLU A 114 -0.52 -3.61 -21.34
CA GLU A 114 -1.33 -4.83 -21.24
C GLU A 114 -0.47 -6.10 -21.31
N GLU A 115 0.72 -6.03 -21.91
CA GLU A 115 1.68 -7.15 -22.01
C GLU A 115 2.26 -7.57 -20.65
N ASN A 116 2.24 -6.68 -19.65
CA ASN A 116 2.62 -7.05 -18.30
C ASN A 116 1.59 -8.01 -17.66
N LEU A 117 0.37 -8.11 -18.22
CA LEU A 117 -0.64 -9.06 -17.76
C LEU A 117 -0.36 -10.45 -18.34
N LYS A 118 -0.35 -11.45 -17.45
CA LYS A 118 -0.23 -12.87 -17.83
C LYS A 118 -1.59 -13.49 -18.18
N PHE A 119 -2.59 -12.67 -18.44
CA PHE A 119 -3.96 -13.05 -18.76
C PHE A 119 -4.60 -12.02 -19.70
N ASP A 120 -5.62 -12.44 -20.45
CA ASP A 120 -6.42 -11.55 -21.29
C ASP A 120 -7.29 -10.64 -20.41
N MET A 121 -7.26 -9.32 -20.67
CA MET A 121 -8.08 -8.35 -19.95
C MET A 121 -9.58 -8.65 -20.03
N ASN A 122 -10.06 -9.21 -21.14
CA ASN A 122 -11.46 -9.58 -21.32
C ASN A 122 -11.87 -10.80 -20.48
N ASN A 123 -10.88 -11.55 -19.98
CA ASN A 123 -11.08 -12.74 -19.15
C ASN A 123 -10.20 -12.66 -17.89
N ALA A 124 -10.11 -11.47 -17.30
CA ALA A 124 -9.32 -11.26 -16.11
C ALA A 124 -9.92 -12.03 -14.91
N PRO A 125 -9.11 -12.74 -14.11
CA PRO A 125 -9.62 -13.52 -12.98
C PRO A 125 -10.14 -12.65 -11.84
N PHE A 126 -9.69 -11.39 -11.78
CA PHE A 126 -10.08 -10.38 -10.79
C PHE A 126 -10.20 -9.01 -11.45
N HIS A 127 -10.77 -8.04 -10.73
CA HIS A 127 -10.85 -6.65 -11.21
C HIS A 127 -9.47 -6.08 -11.49
N VAL A 128 -9.39 -5.27 -12.55
CA VAL A 128 -8.16 -4.64 -13.03
C VAL A 128 -8.37 -3.13 -13.07
N TYR A 129 -7.53 -2.36 -12.38
CA TYR A 129 -7.61 -0.90 -12.34
C TYR A 129 -6.35 -0.26 -12.92
N ARG A 130 -6.51 0.69 -13.85
CA ARG A 130 -5.43 1.60 -14.25
C ARG A 130 -5.35 2.76 -13.27
N THR A 131 -4.14 3.09 -12.83
CA THR A 131 -3.91 4.02 -11.72
C THR A 131 -2.74 4.96 -12.01
N GLU A 132 -2.65 6.05 -11.25
CA GLU A 132 -1.58 7.06 -11.40
C GLU A 132 -0.32 6.75 -10.58
N ARG A 133 -0.25 5.61 -9.89
CA ARG A 133 0.97 5.22 -9.18
C ARG A 133 2.08 4.90 -10.18
N GLY A 134 3.33 5.13 -9.77
CA GLY A 134 4.48 4.60 -10.48
C GLY A 134 4.51 3.07 -10.48
N GLY A 135 5.30 2.50 -11.38
CA GLY A 135 5.49 1.06 -11.50
C GLY A 135 4.64 0.33 -12.51
N GLU A 136 4.99 -0.94 -12.64
CA GLU A 136 4.31 -1.91 -13.50
C GLU A 136 3.05 -2.48 -12.79
N VAL A 137 2.58 -3.64 -13.24
CA VAL A 137 1.42 -4.31 -12.67
C VAL A 137 1.72 -4.81 -11.25
N THR A 138 0.73 -4.72 -10.36
CA THR A 138 0.80 -5.41 -9.07
C THR A 138 -0.53 -6.04 -8.70
N TYR A 139 -0.50 -6.96 -7.75
CA TYR A 139 -1.65 -7.66 -7.21
C TYR A 139 -1.83 -7.32 -5.73
N HIS A 140 -3.08 -7.09 -5.35
CA HIS A 140 -3.49 -7.03 -3.95
C HIS A 140 -4.57 -8.06 -3.66
N GLY A 141 -4.63 -8.52 -2.42
CA GLY A 141 -5.66 -9.48 -2.01
C GLY A 141 -5.69 -9.75 -0.51
N PRO A 142 -6.61 -10.63 -0.07
CA PRO A 142 -6.78 -10.96 1.33
C PRO A 142 -5.50 -11.48 1.97
N GLY A 143 -5.22 -11.04 3.20
CA GLY A 143 -3.99 -11.35 3.94
C GLY A 143 -2.81 -10.42 3.62
N GLN A 144 -2.92 -9.59 2.58
CA GLN A 144 -1.93 -8.56 2.30
C GLN A 144 -2.31 -7.26 3.01
N LEU A 145 -1.47 -6.84 3.97
CA LEU A 145 -1.62 -5.52 4.58
C LEU A 145 -1.17 -4.45 3.59
N VAL A 146 -2.04 -3.49 3.30
CA VAL A 146 -1.78 -2.35 2.42
C VAL A 146 -1.86 -1.06 3.23
N MET A 147 -0.85 -0.19 3.09
CA MET A 147 -0.83 1.10 3.77
C MET A 147 -0.68 2.23 2.77
N TYR A 148 -1.45 3.30 2.91
CA TYR A 148 -1.35 4.52 2.10
C TYR A 148 -0.92 5.70 2.98
N PRO A 149 0.39 5.98 3.12
CA PRO A 149 0.89 7.20 3.73
C PRO A 149 0.65 8.39 2.79
N ILE A 150 -0.10 9.37 3.24
CA ILE A 150 -0.37 10.64 2.54
C ILE A 150 0.37 11.73 3.31
N ILE A 151 1.51 12.14 2.78
CA ILE A 151 2.50 12.96 3.48
C ILE A 151 2.78 14.25 2.70
N ASN A 152 2.90 15.38 3.39
CA ASN A 152 3.31 16.64 2.78
C ASN A 152 4.84 16.71 2.58
N LEU A 153 5.33 16.36 1.38
CA LEU A 153 6.77 16.32 1.10
C LEU A 153 7.46 17.68 1.22
N ARG A 154 6.75 18.80 0.99
CA ARG A 154 7.32 20.16 1.13
C ARG A 154 7.79 20.46 2.54
N ARG A 155 7.18 19.80 3.53
CA ARG A 155 7.49 19.97 4.94
C ARG A 155 8.49 18.94 5.48
N HIS A 156 8.66 17.84 4.77
CA HIS A 156 9.63 16.80 5.13
C HIS A 156 10.89 16.96 4.29
N MET A 157 10.83 16.47 3.07
CA MET A 157 11.87 16.62 2.06
C MET A 157 11.18 16.45 0.70
N MET A 158 11.35 17.42 -0.20
CA MET A 158 10.80 17.37 -1.56
C MET A 158 11.62 16.42 -2.45
N ASP A 159 11.73 15.17 -2.04
CA ASP A 159 12.49 14.13 -2.71
C ASP A 159 11.73 12.81 -2.65
N LEU A 160 11.33 12.32 -3.82
CA LEU A 160 10.59 11.06 -3.95
C LEU A 160 11.47 9.85 -3.61
N HIS A 161 12.77 9.88 -3.93
CA HIS A 161 13.69 8.80 -3.58
C HIS A 161 13.84 8.71 -2.07
N TRP A 162 14.01 9.85 -1.39
CA TRP A 162 14.03 9.90 0.07
C TRP A 162 12.76 9.30 0.66
N TYR A 163 11.59 9.68 0.14
CA TYR A 163 10.31 9.16 0.62
C TYR A 163 10.21 7.63 0.44
N LEU A 164 10.54 7.11 -0.74
CA LEU A 164 10.52 5.68 -1.01
C LEU A 164 11.52 4.91 -0.13
N ARG A 165 12.76 5.40 -0.01
CA ARG A 165 13.78 4.76 0.86
C ARG A 165 13.37 4.81 2.33
N THR A 166 12.67 5.85 2.77
CA THR A 166 12.13 5.95 4.14
C THR A 166 11.05 4.89 4.38
N LEU A 167 10.16 4.65 3.42
CA LEU A 167 9.15 3.60 3.55
C LEU A 167 9.74 2.20 3.56
N GLU A 168 10.72 1.93 2.71
CA GLU A 168 11.47 0.68 2.75
C GLU A 168 12.12 0.48 4.13
N GLU A 169 12.66 1.54 4.73
CA GLU A 169 13.29 1.47 6.05
C GLU A 169 12.28 1.09 7.14
N VAL A 170 11.07 1.67 7.08
CA VAL A 170 9.99 1.32 8.01
C VAL A 170 9.69 -0.18 7.94
N VAL A 171 9.55 -0.75 6.73
CA VAL A 171 9.27 -2.18 6.57
C VAL A 171 10.44 -3.04 7.07
N ILE A 172 11.68 -2.71 6.69
CA ILE A 172 12.87 -3.43 7.16
C ILE A 172 12.92 -3.47 8.69
N ARG A 173 12.69 -2.33 9.35
CA ARG A 173 12.70 -2.22 10.81
C ARG A 173 11.56 -2.99 11.46
N VAL A 174 10.36 -3.00 10.88
CA VAL A 174 9.24 -3.80 11.37
C VAL A 174 9.55 -5.29 11.25
N LEU A 175 10.01 -5.74 10.08
CA LEU A 175 10.39 -7.13 9.83
C LEU A 175 11.48 -7.61 10.80
N SER A 176 12.51 -6.80 11.00
CA SER A 176 13.61 -7.12 11.91
C SER A 176 13.18 -7.11 13.38
N SER A 177 12.48 -6.07 13.83
CA SER A 177 12.19 -5.90 15.27
C SER A 177 11.04 -6.77 15.78
N THR A 178 10.03 -7.04 14.94
CA THR A 178 8.80 -7.75 15.35
C THR A 178 8.85 -9.22 14.97
N PHE A 179 9.45 -9.54 13.81
CA PHE A 179 9.43 -10.88 13.25
C PHE A 179 10.82 -11.52 13.18
N PHE A 180 11.88 -10.79 13.55
CA PHE A 180 13.28 -11.23 13.44
C PHE A 180 13.66 -11.66 12.01
N ILE A 181 13.00 -11.08 11.00
CA ILE A 181 13.26 -11.34 9.58
C ILE A 181 14.28 -10.32 9.09
N GLN A 182 15.40 -10.81 8.57
CA GLN A 182 16.39 -9.98 7.89
C GLN A 182 15.94 -9.66 6.47
N ALA A 183 15.64 -8.40 6.23
CA ALA A 183 15.28 -7.89 4.91
C ALA A 183 16.23 -6.77 4.49
N SER A 184 16.39 -6.56 3.18
CA SER A 184 17.28 -5.57 2.62
C SER A 184 16.69 -4.93 1.37
N ARG A 185 17.35 -3.87 0.89
CA ARG A 185 17.10 -3.30 -0.44
C ARG A 185 17.94 -4.07 -1.46
N LEU A 186 17.47 -4.14 -2.70
CA LEU A 186 18.28 -4.60 -3.83
C LEU A 186 18.58 -3.39 -4.72
N GLU A 187 19.83 -3.27 -5.15
CA GLU A 187 20.23 -2.17 -6.03
C GLU A 187 19.49 -2.27 -7.37
N GLY A 188 19.02 -1.14 -7.88
CA GLY A 188 18.22 -1.07 -9.12
C GLY A 188 16.76 -1.54 -8.99
N LEU A 189 16.35 -2.10 -7.85
CA LEU A 189 14.98 -2.56 -7.62
C LEU A 189 14.36 -1.84 -6.43
N THR A 190 13.21 -1.20 -6.65
CA THR A 190 12.43 -0.59 -5.57
C THR A 190 11.85 -1.70 -4.69
N GLY A 191 11.74 -1.46 -3.38
CA GLY A 191 11.12 -2.40 -2.44
C GLY A 191 12.06 -3.05 -1.43
N VAL A 192 11.46 -3.91 -0.62
CA VAL A 192 12.13 -4.64 0.46
C VAL A 192 12.11 -6.13 0.17
N TRP A 193 13.29 -6.74 0.24
CA TRP A 193 13.56 -8.09 -0.24
C TRP A 193 14.08 -8.94 0.91
N VAL A 194 13.63 -10.19 0.98
CA VAL A 194 14.12 -11.18 1.93
C VAL A 194 14.86 -12.25 1.13
N VAL A 195 16.14 -12.45 1.43
CA VAL A 195 16.92 -13.53 0.82
C VAL A 195 16.60 -14.82 1.56
N ILE A 196 15.80 -15.68 0.93
CA ILE A 196 15.55 -17.03 1.45
C ILE A 196 16.72 -17.91 1.04
N ARG A 197 17.59 -18.28 1.99
CA ARG A 197 18.58 -19.33 1.76
C ARG A 197 17.87 -20.68 1.86
N PHE A 198 17.50 -21.23 0.71
CA PHE A 198 17.07 -22.62 0.64
C PHE A 198 18.28 -23.55 0.81
N GLN A 199 18.43 -24.18 1.98
CA GLN A 199 19.01 -25.53 2.00
C GLN A 199 17.94 -26.44 1.41
N GLU A 200 18.15 -26.84 0.15
CA GLU A 200 17.33 -27.79 -0.61
C GLU A 200 15.81 -27.67 -0.44
N MET A 201 15.18 -26.76 -1.19
CA MET A 201 14.02 -27.13 -2.00
C MET A 201 13.69 -26.00 -2.98
N ARG A 202 13.47 -26.39 -4.23
CA ARG A 202 13.10 -25.51 -5.35
C ARG A 202 11.73 -24.90 -5.07
N ASN A 203 11.67 -23.57 -4.92
CA ASN A 203 10.74 -22.65 -5.61
C ASN A 203 10.69 -21.32 -4.84
N TRP A 204 11.12 -20.25 -5.51
CA TRP A 204 11.15 -18.88 -4.99
C TRP A 204 9.74 -18.28 -5.01
N GLN A 205 9.33 -17.58 -3.93
CA GLN A 205 8.26 -16.58 -4.00
C GLN A 205 8.73 -15.24 -3.42
N LEU A 206 8.35 -14.21 -4.16
CA LEU A 206 8.92 -12.87 -4.25
C LEU A 206 8.02 -11.91 -3.44
N LEU A 207 8.59 -11.11 -2.53
CA LEU A 207 7.91 -9.93 -1.96
C LEU A 207 8.28 -8.74 -2.83
N VAL A 208 7.40 -8.35 -3.74
CA VAL A 208 7.63 -7.22 -4.66
C VAL A 208 6.86 -6.00 -4.20
N TYR A 209 7.57 -4.90 -4.06
CA TYR A 209 7.04 -3.55 -4.19
C TYR A 209 7.52 -3.04 -5.55
N GLU A 210 6.63 -2.87 -6.52
CA GLU A 210 6.99 -2.30 -7.83
C GLU A 210 6.44 -0.88 -7.91
N CYS A 211 7.28 0.09 -7.55
CA CYS A 211 7.19 1.46 -8.05
C CYS A 211 8.42 1.66 -8.94
N LEU A 212 8.31 1.25 -10.19
CA LEU A 212 9.25 1.63 -11.25
C LEU A 212 8.96 3.07 -11.63
N THR A 213 9.85 3.96 -11.20
CA THR A 213 10.01 5.30 -11.76
C THR A 213 10.54 5.14 -13.19
N GLY A 214 9.75 5.57 -14.17
CA GLY A 214 10.23 6.02 -15.47
C GLY A 214 10.23 7.54 -15.48
#